data_AF-A0AA39V6E1-F1
#
_entry.id   AF-A0AA39V6E1-F1
#
_cell.length_a   1.000
_cell.length_b   1.000
_cell.length_c   1.000
_cell.angle_alpha   90.00
_cell.angle_beta   90.00
_cell.angle_gamma   90.00
#
_symmetry.space_group_name_H-M   'P 1'
#
loop_
_entity.id
_entity.type
_entity.pdbx_description
1 polymer ?
#
loop_
_entity_poly.entity_id
_entity_poly.type
_entity_poly.pdbx_seq_one_letter_code
_entity_poly.pdbx_strand_id
1 'polypeptide(L)'
;MSSVTTLLQSHSTSSFPATHTCQKCGADLSQSHIAVAEDAQRRISELEAQVKILTGKATAAVDKLADYEDELRQLKSSHSDQTLNLPPQSPIRPASAPGNHPNRQHLSSRFSNLLTSSRRTTSQPPGAASDQQGSNGHMPTNSADLLTLLTKEQTLRQAAESRVSQTNEELEELSAQLFTEANEMVAAERKARAKLEERVAILEGRDKEKRKRLELLESRLGRIERVRGLLSKEQGS
;
A
#
# COMPACT_ATOMS: atom_id res chain seq x y z
N MET A 1 -25.86 29.29 39.62
CA MET A 1 -27.24 29.66 39.22
C MET A 1 -27.25 29.59 37.71
N SER A 2 -27.79 28.56 37.07
CA SER A 2 -29.22 28.25 37.08
C SER A 2 -29.46 26.75 36.89
N SER A 3 -30.30 26.18 37.76
CA SER A 3 -30.84 24.83 37.63
C SER A 3 -32.01 24.86 36.66
N VAL A 4 -32.04 23.97 35.67
CA VAL A 4 -33.23 23.74 34.85
C VAL A 4 -33.84 22.40 35.27
N THR A 5 -34.91 22.53 36.04
CA THR A 5 -35.86 21.49 36.41
C THR A 5 -36.88 21.34 35.27
N THR A 6 -37.13 20.13 34.78
CA THR A 6 -38.26 19.82 33.89
C THR A 6 -38.74 18.42 34.28
N LEU A 7 -39.66 18.35 35.24
CA LEU A 7 -41.12 18.17 35.09
C LEU A 7 -41.49 16.78 34.55
N LEU A 8 -41.81 15.87 35.48
CA LEU A 8 -42.56 14.65 35.22
C LEU A 8 -43.98 15.02 34.80
N GLN A 9 -44.40 14.52 33.63
CA GLN A 9 -45.81 14.52 33.22
C GLN A 9 -46.28 13.06 33.17
N SER A 10 -46.98 12.65 34.23
CA SER A 10 -47.71 11.39 34.31
C SER A 10 -48.98 11.47 33.49
N HIS A 11 -49.03 10.74 32.37
CA HIS A 11 -50.27 10.42 31.68
C HIS A 11 -50.62 8.95 31.93
N SER A 12 -51.48 8.74 32.91
CA SER A 12 -52.20 7.49 33.10
C SER A 12 -53.24 7.35 31.99
N THR A 13 -52.96 6.52 31.00
CA THR A 13 -53.98 5.96 30.12
C THR A 13 -54.17 4.50 30.52
N SER A 14 -55.34 4.18 31.07
CA SER A 14 -55.78 2.80 31.17
C SER A 14 -56.04 2.28 29.77
N SER A 15 -55.28 1.29 29.34
CA SER A 15 -55.70 0.40 28.26
C SER A 15 -55.12 -0.97 28.54
N PHE A 16 -56.01 -1.95 28.53
CA PHE A 16 -55.80 -3.38 28.75
C PHE A 16 -54.49 -3.89 28.11
N PRO A 17 -53.77 -4.86 28.72
CA PRO A 17 -52.73 -5.58 28.01
C PRO A 17 -53.44 -6.35 26.89
N ALA A 18 -53.44 -5.81 25.67
CA ALA A 18 -53.77 -6.58 24.50
C ALA A 18 -52.71 -7.67 24.42
N THR A 19 -53.00 -8.86 24.94
CA THR A 19 -52.26 -10.07 24.65
C THR A 19 -52.43 -10.30 23.15
N HIS A 20 -51.50 -9.77 22.38
CA HIS A 20 -51.47 -9.92 20.94
C HIS A 20 -51.17 -11.39 20.66
N THR A 21 -52.23 -12.20 20.59
CA THR A 21 -52.15 -13.61 20.29
C THR A 21 -52.38 -13.81 18.80
N CYS A 22 -51.48 -14.54 18.14
CA CYS A 22 -51.62 -14.81 16.71
C CYS A 22 -52.85 -15.70 16.46
N GLN A 23 -53.86 -15.19 15.75
CA GLN A 23 -55.13 -15.89 15.50
C GLN A 23 -55.01 -17.21 14.71
N LYS A 24 -53.81 -17.57 14.22
CA LYS A 24 -53.57 -18.83 13.51
C LYS A 24 -52.81 -19.89 14.33
N CYS A 25 -52.21 -19.53 15.46
CA CYS A 25 -51.46 -20.48 16.30
C CYS A 25 -51.48 -20.20 17.83
N GLY A 26 -52.14 -19.13 18.29
CA GLY A 26 -52.38 -18.87 19.72
C GLY A 26 -51.16 -18.41 20.54
N ALA A 27 -50.00 -18.18 19.92
CA ALA A 27 -48.80 -17.71 20.63
C ALA A 27 -48.93 -16.24 21.07
N ASP A 28 -48.59 -15.96 22.32
CA ASP A 28 -48.57 -14.61 22.89
C ASP A 28 -47.33 -13.84 22.42
N LEU A 29 -47.53 -12.91 21.48
CA LEU A 29 -46.48 -12.12 20.83
C LEU A 29 -45.79 -11.16 21.83
N SER A 30 -46.48 -10.77 22.91
CA SER A 30 -45.95 -9.91 23.97
C SER A 30 -44.77 -10.56 24.70
N GLN A 31 -44.95 -11.79 25.18
CA GLN A 31 -43.90 -12.53 25.89
C GLN A 31 -42.74 -12.91 24.96
N SER A 32 -43.04 -13.22 23.69
CA SER A 32 -42.01 -13.50 22.68
C SER A 32 -41.18 -12.28 22.33
N HIS A 33 -41.79 -11.09 22.21
CA HIS A 33 -41.07 -9.86 21.88
C HIS A 33 -40.22 -9.36 23.06
N ILE A 34 -40.67 -9.56 24.31
CA ILE A 34 -39.88 -9.27 25.51
C ILE A 34 -38.65 -10.19 25.58
N ALA A 35 -38.81 -11.49 25.35
CA ALA A 35 -37.69 -12.43 25.34
C ALA A 35 -36.66 -12.11 24.23
N VAL A 36 -37.12 -11.72 23.04
CA VAL A 36 -36.25 -11.29 21.93
C VAL A 36 -35.54 -9.97 22.26
N ALA A 37 -36.21 -9.03 22.92
CA ALA A 37 -35.61 -7.77 23.35
C ALA A 37 -34.53 -7.98 24.42
N GLU A 38 -34.74 -8.90 25.37
CA GLU A 38 -33.74 -9.27 26.39
C GLU A 38 -32.52 -9.95 25.76
N ASP A 39 -32.72 -10.85 24.80
CA ASP A 39 -31.62 -11.51 24.09
C ASP A 39 -30.82 -10.51 23.24
N ALA A 40 -31.50 -9.57 22.57
CA ALA A 40 -30.87 -8.48 21.86
C ALA A 40 -30.04 -7.58 22.80
N GLN A 41 -30.56 -7.25 23.99
CA GLN A 41 -29.83 -6.47 25.00
C GLN A 41 -28.59 -7.20 25.53
N ARG A 42 -28.68 -8.51 25.77
CA ARG A 42 -27.52 -9.33 26.13
C ARG A 42 -26.47 -9.28 25.04
N ARG A 43 -26.89 -9.47 23.78
CA ARG A 43 -25.97 -9.44 22.64
C ARG A 43 -25.31 -8.07 22.46
N ILE A 44 -26.05 -6.98 22.66
CA ILE A 44 -25.50 -5.63 22.62
C ILE A 44 -24.44 -5.45 23.71
N SER A 45 -24.72 -5.83 24.96
CA SER A 45 -23.75 -5.69 26.05
C SER A 45 -22.48 -6.52 25.83
N GLU A 46 -22.63 -7.72 25.24
CA GLU A 46 -21.50 -8.57 24.87
C GLU A 46 -20.65 -7.92 23.76
N LEU A 47 -21.29 -7.39 22.72
CA LEU A 47 -20.60 -6.71 21.63
C LEU A 47 -19.92 -5.44 22.12
N GLU A 48 -20.54 -4.66 23.01
CA GLU A 48 -19.92 -3.49 23.64
C GLU A 48 -18.68 -3.86 24.46
N ALA A 49 -18.73 -4.97 25.20
CA ALA A 49 -17.57 -5.49 25.94
C ALA A 49 -16.44 -5.92 24.99
N GLN A 50 -16.77 -6.60 23.88
CA GLN A 50 -15.80 -6.98 22.86
C GLN A 50 -15.16 -5.76 22.20
N VAL A 51 -15.96 -4.75 21.84
CA VAL A 51 -15.47 -3.47 21.28
C VAL A 51 -14.53 -2.80 22.27
N LYS A 52 -14.86 -2.78 23.57
CA LYS A 52 -13.97 -2.20 24.60
C LYS A 52 -12.63 -2.93 24.68
N ILE A 53 -12.63 -4.26 24.64
CA ILE A 53 -11.40 -5.07 24.65
C ILE A 53 -10.59 -4.83 23.37
N LEU A 54 -11.24 -4.82 22.21
CA LEU A 54 -10.57 -4.59 20.92
C LEU A 54 -9.97 -3.19 20.85
N THR A 55 -10.67 -2.17 21.33
CA THR A 55 -10.14 -0.81 21.44
C THR A 55 -8.93 -0.77 22.37
N GLY A 56 -8.97 -1.43 23.52
CA GLY A 56 -7.81 -1.52 24.42
C GLY A 56 -6.61 -2.25 23.80
N LYS A 57 -6.86 -3.28 22.97
CA LYS A 57 -5.80 -3.96 22.21
C LYS A 57 -5.24 -3.07 21.11
N ALA A 58 -6.08 -2.30 20.44
CA ALA A 58 -5.67 -1.36 19.41
C ALA A 58 -4.80 -0.24 19.99
N THR A 59 -5.18 0.33 21.14
CA THR A 59 -4.36 1.35 21.82
C THR A 59 -3.02 0.78 22.26
N ALA A 60 -3.00 -0.40 22.89
CA ALA A 60 -1.75 -1.06 23.29
C ALA A 60 -0.84 -1.40 22.10
N ALA A 61 -1.42 -1.75 20.95
CA ALA A 61 -0.66 -1.97 19.73
C ALA A 61 -0.08 -0.66 19.17
N VAL A 62 -0.83 0.44 19.21
CA VAL A 62 -0.36 1.77 18.80
C VAL A 62 0.77 2.26 19.72
N ASP A 63 0.66 2.09 21.04
CA ASP A 63 1.72 2.44 21.98
C ASP A 63 3.03 1.70 21.65
N LYS A 64 2.92 0.38 21.38
CA LYS A 64 4.06 -0.44 20.96
C LYS A 64 4.66 -0.01 19.62
N LEU A 65 3.84 0.48 18.69
CA LEU A 65 4.32 1.02 17.42
C LEU A 65 5.09 2.31 17.62
N ALA A 66 4.67 3.18 18.55
CA ALA A 66 5.41 4.39 18.89
C ALA A 66 6.81 4.04 19.44
N ASP A 67 6.92 3.05 20.33
CA ASP A 67 8.22 2.57 20.84
C ASP A 67 9.14 2.09 19.69
N TYR A 68 8.60 1.31 18.74
CA TYR A 68 9.38 0.85 17.58
C TYR A 68 9.77 1.97 16.61
N GLU A 69 8.93 3.00 16.46
CA GLU A 69 9.27 4.18 15.66
C GLU A 69 10.44 4.96 16.28
N ASP A 70 10.48 5.08 17.61
CA ASP A 70 11.58 5.72 18.33
C ASP A 70 12.89 4.92 18.22
N GLU A 71 12.84 3.60 18.36
CA GLU A 71 14.00 2.72 18.11
C GLU A 71 14.51 2.88 16.66
N LEU A 72 13.61 2.93 15.68
CA LEU A 72 13.98 3.15 14.28
C LEU A 72 14.61 4.53 14.06
N ARG A 73 14.14 5.58 14.74
CA ARG A 73 14.76 6.91 14.68
C ARG A 73 16.16 6.89 15.27
N GLN A 74 16.36 6.22 16.41
CA GLN A 74 17.67 6.10 17.06
C GLN A 74 18.67 5.30 16.21
N LEU A 75 18.23 4.20 15.58
CA LEU A 75 19.08 3.40 14.69
C LEU A 75 19.48 4.16 13.43
N LYS A 76 18.56 4.97 12.87
CA LYS A 76 18.83 5.81 11.70
C LYS A 76 19.80 6.94 12.01
N SER A 77 19.68 7.63 13.15
CA SER A 77 20.65 8.66 13.56
C SER A 77 22.03 8.05 13.85
N SER A 78 22.07 6.90 14.53
CA SER A 78 23.32 6.17 14.76
C SER A 78 23.99 5.72 13.46
N HIS A 79 23.21 5.31 12.45
CA HIS A 79 23.73 4.97 11.13
C HIS A 79 24.16 6.19 10.32
N SER A 80 23.49 7.34 10.44
CA SER A 80 23.94 8.55 9.74
C SER A 80 25.28 9.04 10.26
N ASP A 81 25.53 8.98 11.57
CA ASP A 81 26.80 9.38 12.18
C ASP A 81 27.96 8.44 11.79
N GLN A 82 27.70 7.14 11.55
CA GLN A 82 28.73 6.21 11.06
C GLN A 82 29.14 6.45 9.60
N THR A 83 28.35 7.14 8.78
CA THR A 83 28.70 7.43 7.38
C THR A 83 29.62 8.65 7.18
N LEU A 84 29.84 9.45 8.23
CA LEU A 84 30.71 10.64 8.17
C LEU A 84 32.15 10.40 8.64
N ASN A 85 32.54 9.16 8.99
CA ASN A 85 33.84 8.88 9.61
C ASN A 85 34.75 7.86 8.89
N LEU A 86 34.66 7.71 7.56
CA LEU A 86 35.66 6.95 6.78
C LEU A 86 36.52 7.88 5.89
N PRO A 87 37.87 7.78 5.92
CA PRO A 87 38.75 8.52 5.02
C PRO A 87 38.61 8.03 3.57
N PRO A 88 38.83 8.89 2.56
CA PRO A 88 38.71 8.52 1.16
C PRO A 88 39.90 7.63 0.75
N GLN A 89 39.68 6.31 0.61
CA GLN A 89 40.63 5.45 -0.08
C GLN A 89 40.52 5.69 -1.59
N SER A 90 41.59 6.28 -2.13
CA SER A 90 41.86 6.41 -3.56
C SER A 90 42.04 5.02 -4.19
N PRO A 91 41.42 4.72 -5.34
CA PRO A 91 41.72 3.51 -6.08
C PRO A 91 43.01 3.68 -6.89
N ILE A 92 43.95 2.77 -6.66
CA ILE A 92 45.15 2.59 -7.49
C ILE A 92 44.70 2.22 -8.91
N ARG A 93 45.23 2.96 -9.89
CA ARG A 93 44.93 2.89 -11.31
C ARG A 93 46.02 2.08 -12.04
N PRO A 94 45.70 1.04 -12.84
CA PRO A 94 46.53 0.67 -13.98
C PRO A 94 46.06 1.47 -15.21
N ALA A 95 46.99 2.19 -15.84
CA ALA A 95 46.84 2.67 -17.22
C ALA A 95 46.73 1.44 -18.15
N SER A 96 45.88 1.37 -19.18
CA SER A 96 45.98 2.13 -20.44
C SER A 96 44.84 1.69 -21.39
N ALA A 97 44.28 2.62 -22.18
CA ALA A 97 43.71 2.48 -23.54
C ALA A 97 42.39 3.28 -23.74
N PRO A 98 42.26 4.09 -24.81
CA PRO A 98 41.04 4.83 -25.14
C PRO A 98 40.19 4.11 -26.20
N GLY A 99 38.86 4.13 -26.06
CA GLY A 99 37.96 3.48 -27.03
C GLY A 99 36.47 3.73 -26.82
N ASN A 100 36.04 4.98 -26.97
CA ASN A 100 34.76 5.44 -27.56
C ASN A 100 33.48 4.55 -27.49
N HIS A 101 32.62 4.72 -26.47
CA HIS A 101 31.18 4.36 -26.52
C HIS A 101 30.32 5.36 -25.70
N PRO A 102 29.16 5.84 -26.20
CA PRO A 102 28.31 6.76 -25.45
C PRO A 102 27.37 6.01 -24.48
N ASN A 103 27.46 6.42 -23.21
CA ASN A 103 26.38 6.56 -22.24
C ASN A 103 25.21 5.55 -22.29
N ARG A 104 25.34 4.45 -21.55
CA ARG A 104 24.21 3.72 -20.97
C ARG A 104 24.47 3.60 -19.47
N GLN A 105 23.76 4.40 -18.68
CA GLN A 105 23.76 4.28 -17.23
C GLN A 105 23.14 2.94 -16.84
N HIS A 106 24.02 1.96 -16.64
CA HIS A 106 23.72 0.68 -16.05
C HIS A 106 23.46 0.92 -14.56
N LEU A 107 22.19 1.07 -14.19
CA LEU A 107 21.73 0.93 -12.82
C LEU A 107 21.93 -0.55 -12.43
N SER A 108 23.17 -0.93 -12.14
CA SER A 108 23.46 -2.24 -11.56
C SER A 108 22.92 -2.25 -10.13
N SER A 109 21.70 -2.80 -10.02
CA SER A 109 21.25 -3.67 -8.94
C SER A 109 22.28 -3.88 -7.84
N ARG A 110 22.15 -3.10 -6.76
CA ARG A 110 22.79 -3.39 -5.46
C ARG A 110 21.81 -4.12 -4.55
N PHE A 111 21.10 -5.12 -5.07
CA PHE A 111 20.20 -5.97 -4.28
C PHE A 111 20.85 -7.31 -3.87
N SER A 112 22.18 -7.39 -3.84
CA SER A 112 22.91 -8.64 -3.56
C SER A 112 23.22 -8.89 -2.08
N ASN A 113 22.70 -8.09 -1.14
CA ASN A 113 23.02 -8.25 0.30
C ASN A 113 21.86 -8.84 1.14
N LEU A 114 20.78 -9.34 0.51
CA LEU A 114 19.62 -9.88 1.23
C LEU A 114 19.64 -11.40 1.46
N LEU A 115 20.72 -12.11 1.10
CA LEU A 115 20.78 -13.58 1.19
C LEU A 115 21.70 -14.14 2.28
N THR A 116 22.21 -13.31 3.20
CA THR A 116 22.88 -13.79 4.42
C THR A 116 22.39 -13.05 5.64
N SER A 117 21.14 -13.27 6.02
CA SER A 117 20.71 -13.09 7.40
C SER A 117 19.71 -14.19 7.75
N SER A 118 20.23 -15.42 7.78
CA SER A 118 19.59 -16.48 8.56
C SER A 118 19.66 -16.04 10.02
N ARG A 119 18.53 -15.54 10.48
CA ARG A 119 18.22 -15.11 11.83
C ARG A 119 18.55 -16.22 12.82
N ARG A 120 19.68 -16.11 13.52
CA ARG A 120 19.89 -16.76 14.82
C ARG A 120 19.24 -15.88 15.89
N THR A 121 17.97 -16.10 16.16
CA THR A 121 17.32 -15.60 17.39
C THR A 121 16.82 -16.79 18.17
N THR A 122 17.66 -17.22 19.11
CA THR A 122 17.25 -17.89 20.35
C THR A 122 16.17 -17.05 21.01
N SER A 123 15.00 -17.64 21.24
CA SER A 123 14.01 -17.17 22.22
C SER A 123 14.20 -17.98 23.50
N GLN A 124 14.86 -17.39 24.49
CA GLN A 124 14.69 -17.77 25.90
C GLN A 124 13.35 -17.19 26.39
N PRO A 125 12.53 -17.95 27.14
CA PRO A 125 11.57 -17.40 28.09
C PRO A 125 12.19 -17.23 29.49
N PRO A 126 11.64 -16.36 30.36
CA PRO A 126 12.17 -16.07 31.69
C PRO A 126 11.87 -17.20 32.67
N GLY A 127 12.80 -17.42 33.61
CA GLY A 127 12.76 -18.52 34.56
C GLY A 127 11.65 -18.43 35.60
N ALA A 128 11.01 -19.57 35.83
CA ALA A 128 10.42 -19.93 37.11
C ALA A 128 10.80 -21.39 37.39
N ALA A 129 11.42 -21.57 38.56
CA ALA A 129 11.48 -22.77 39.41
C ALA A 129 11.57 -24.16 38.76
N SER A 130 12.64 -24.86 39.13
CA SER A 130 12.74 -26.28 39.44
C SER A 130 11.64 -27.20 38.89
N ASP A 131 11.98 -28.06 37.93
CA ASP A 131 11.83 -29.49 38.14
C ASP A 131 12.72 -30.31 37.19
N GLN A 132 13.40 -31.28 37.79
CA GLN A 132 14.16 -32.31 37.11
C GLN A 132 13.18 -33.33 36.53
N GLN A 133 13.23 -33.63 35.22
CA GLN A 133 13.28 -34.99 34.66
C GLN A 133 12.96 -35.04 33.15
N GLY A 134 13.88 -35.64 32.38
CA GLY A 134 13.52 -36.64 31.38
C GLY A 134 13.42 -36.21 29.91
N SER A 135 14.54 -36.17 29.18
CA SER A 135 14.83 -37.22 28.18
C SER A 135 16.13 -36.91 27.41
N ASN A 136 16.97 -37.93 27.42
CA ASN A 136 18.30 -38.02 26.84
C ASN A 136 18.43 -37.42 25.44
N GLY A 137 19.53 -36.69 25.21
CA GLY A 137 20.19 -36.69 23.90
C GLY A 137 20.62 -38.12 23.58
N HIS A 138 19.73 -38.90 22.98
CA HIS A 138 20.06 -40.21 22.45
C HIS A 138 20.89 -39.96 21.20
N MET A 139 22.22 -40.01 21.34
CA MET A 139 23.06 -40.26 20.17
C MET A 139 22.56 -41.57 19.56
N PRO A 140 22.23 -41.59 18.26
CA PRO A 140 21.74 -42.81 17.63
C PRO A 140 22.87 -43.83 17.70
N THR A 141 22.72 -44.77 18.63
CA THR A 141 23.74 -45.77 18.96
C THR A 141 23.65 -46.99 18.04
N ASN A 142 22.56 -47.08 17.25
CA ASN A 142 22.27 -48.16 16.34
C ASN A 142 22.16 -47.64 14.88
N SER A 143 22.72 -48.39 13.94
CA SER A 143 22.72 -48.05 12.51
C SER A 143 21.31 -47.89 11.91
N ALA A 144 20.33 -48.64 12.42
CA ALA A 144 18.94 -48.52 12.00
C ALA A 144 18.34 -47.14 12.33
N ASP A 145 18.65 -46.59 13.50
CA ASP A 145 18.15 -45.28 13.95
C ASP A 145 18.81 -44.12 13.18
N LEU A 146 20.06 -44.29 12.76
CA LEU A 146 20.71 -43.35 11.84
C LEU A 146 20.02 -43.29 10.47
N LEU A 147 19.59 -44.42 9.94
CA LEU A 147 18.89 -44.48 8.65
C LEU A 147 17.49 -43.87 8.73
N THR A 148 16.75 -44.10 9.83
CA THR A 148 15.44 -43.47 10.05
C THR A 148 15.57 -41.94 10.20
N LEU A 149 16.58 -41.46 10.90
CA LEU A 149 16.86 -40.03 11.01
C LEU A 149 17.27 -39.40 9.67
N LEU A 150 18.12 -40.09 8.89
CA LEU A 150 18.54 -39.63 7.57
C LEU A 150 17.35 -39.52 6.61
N THR A 151 16.53 -40.56 6.53
CA THR A 151 15.32 -40.55 5.68
C THR A 151 14.36 -39.44 6.08
N LYS A 152 14.15 -39.23 7.37
CA LYS A 152 13.35 -38.10 7.88
C LYS A 152 13.95 -36.75 7.43
N GLU A 153 15.25 -36.55 7.60
CA GLU A 153 15.91 -35.31 7.17
C GLU A 153 15.79 -35.10 5.66
N GLN A 154 16.01 -36.13 4.85
CA GLN A 154 15.82 -36.06 3.40
C GLN A 154 14.39 -35.69 3.00
N THR A 155 13.38 -36.27 3.66
CA THR A 155 11.98 -35.92 3.38
C THR A 155 11.66 -34.47 3.73
N LEU A 156 12.18 -33.98 4.87
CA LEU A 156 12.01 -32.58 5.27
C LEU A 156 12.69 -31.64 4.28
N ARG A 157 13.89 -32.01 3.82
CA ARG A 157 14.62 -31.23 2.83
C ARG A 157 13.91 -31.22 1.47
N GLN A 158 13.43 -32.37 1.00
CA GLN A 158 12.67 -32.45 -0.25
C GLN A 158 11.37 -31.63 -0.17
N ALA A 159 10.68 -31.65 0.97
CA ALA A 159 9.49 -30.82 1.20
C ALA A 159 9.82 -29.33 1.21
N ALA A 160 10.95 -28.93 1.82
CA ALA A 160 11.42 -27.56 1.80
C ALA A 160 11.81 -27.10 0.39
N GLU A 161 12.55 -27.93 -0.35
CA GLU A 161 12.94 -27.67 -1.74
C GLU A 161 11.72 -27.54 -2.65
N SER A 162 10.72 -28.41 -2.49
CA SER A 162 9.44 -28.31 -3.22
C SER A 162 8.66 -27.03 -2.89
N ARG A 163 8.68 -26.59 -1.63
CA ARG A 163 8.02 -25.33 -1.25
C ARG A 163 8.74 -24.13 -1.86
N VAL A 164 10.07 -24.15 -1.89
CA VAL A 164 10.87 -23.10 -2.52
C VAL A 164 10.62 -23.06 -4.03
N SER A 165 10.58 -24.21 -4.71
CA SER A 165 10.29 -24.27 -6.15
C SER A 165 8.90 -23.72 -6.46
N GLN A 166 7.88 -24.12 -5.67
CA GLN A 166 6.51 -23.60 -5.82
C GLN A 166 6.49 -22.08 -5.68
N THR A 167 7.12 -21.53 -4.63
CA THR A 167 7.16 -20.07 -4.45
C THR A 167 7.93 -19.35 -5.55
N ASN A 168 8.96 -19.99 -6.14
CA ASN A 168 9.70 -19.41 -7.25
C ASN A 168 8.84 -19.37 -8.52
N GLU A 169 8.05 -20.42 -8.79
CA GLU A 169 7.09 -20.45 -9.91
C GLU A 169 6.02 -19.36 -9.77
N GLU A 170 5.44 -19.19 -8.58
CA GLU A 170 4.47 -18.12 -8.29
C GLU A 170 5.08 -16.72 -8.48
N LEU A 171 6.34 -16.52 -8.07
CA LEU A 171 7.06 -15.26 -8.28
C LEU A 171 7.35 -15.01 -9.77
N GLU A 172 7.75 -16.04 -10.51
CA GLU A 172 7.97 -15.94 -11.95
C GLU A 172 6.68 -15.58 -12.67
N GLU A 173 5.55 -16.22 -12.32
CA GLU A 173 4.23 -15.92 -12.89
C GLU A 173 3.81 -14.47 -12.60
N LEU A 174 3.86 -14.04 -11.33
CA LEU A 174 3.53 -12.67 -10.95
C LEU A 174 4.43 -11.64 -11.64
N SER A 175 5.73 -11.96 -11.78
CA SER A 175 6.66 -11.08 -12.48
C SER A 175 6.31 -10.98 -13.97
N ALA A 176 5.97 -12.09 -14.62
CA ALA A 176 5.56 -12.12 -16.01
C ALA A 176 4.27 -11.31 -16.22
N GLN A 177 3.27 -11.49 -15.36
CA GLN A 177 2.03 -10.73 -15.39
C GLN A 177 2.29 -9.22 -15.27
N LEU A 178 3.09 -8.80 -14.29
CA LEU A 178 3.42 -7.39 -14.07
C LEU A 178 4.19 -6.79 -15.26
N PHE A 179 5.13 -7.53 -15.87
CA PHE A 179 5.82 -7.07 -17.07
C PHE A 179 4.87 -6.98 -18.28
N THR A 180 3.93 -7.91 -18.44
CA THR A 180 2.93 -7.84 -19.51
C THR A 180 2.01 -6.63 -19.34
N GLU A 181 1.47 -6.41 -18.14
CA GLU A 181 0.59 -5.28 -17.85
C GLU A 181 1.31 -3.94 -18.03
N ALA A 182 2.56 -3.84 -17.55
CA ALA A 182 3.38 -2.65 -17.74
C ALA A 182 3.65 -2.37 -19.24
N ASN A 183 3.94 -3.41 -20.02
CA ASN A 183 4.15 -3.27 -21.46
C ASN A 183 2.87 -2.82 -22.19
N GLU A 184 1.71 -3.36 -21.80
CA GLU A 184 0.41 -2.96 -22.35
C GLU A 184 0.09 -1.49 -22.05
N MET A 185 0.30 -1.05 -20.81
CA MET A 185 0.09 0.33 -20.39
C MET A 185 0.96 1.31 -21.19
N VAL A 186 2.25 0.99 -21.33
CA VAL A 186 3.20 1.80 -22.13
C VAL A 186 2.81 1.80 -23.60
N ALA A 187 2.36 0.67 -24.15
CA ALA A 187 1.89 0.61 -25.53
C ALA A 187 0.63 1.47 -25.74
N ALA A 188 -0.31 1.45 -24.79
CA ALA A 188 -1.51 2.29 -24.81
C ALA A 188 -1.15 3.77 -24.74
N GLU A 189 -0.22 4.16 -23.84
CA GLU A 189 0.29 5.52 -23.73
C GLU A 189 0.94 5.98 -25.04
N ARG A 190 1.84 5.17 -25.62
CA ARG A 190 2.50 5.49 -26.89
C ARG A 190 1.50 5.71 -28.01
N LYS A 191 0.46 4.87 -28.10
CA LYS A 191 -0.63 5.02 -29.09
C LYS A 191 -1.43 6.31 -28.85
N ALA A 192 -1.80 6.59 -27.61
CA ALA A 192 -2.55 7.79 -27.25
C ALA A 192 -1.75 9.07 -27.54
N ARG A 193 -0.47 9.06 -27.17
CA ARG A 193 0.48 10.14 -27.42
C ARG A 193 0.66 10.40 -28.92
N ALA A 194 0.88 9.36 -29.72
CA ALA A 194 1.00 9.50 -31.18
C ALA A 194 -0.27 10.12 -31.80
N LYS A 195 -1.46 9.72 -31.36
CA LYS A 195 -2.73 10.29 -31.83
C LYS A 195 -2.88 11.77 -31.47
N LEU A 196 -2.44 12.16 -30.27
CA LEU A 196 -2.45 13.57 -29.86
C LEU A 196 -1.43 14.40 -30.63
N GLU A 197 -0.22 13.88 -30.81
CA GLU A 197 0.83 14.52 -31.60
C GLU A 197 0.39 14.75 -33.06
N GLU A 198 -0.30 13.77 -33.68
CA GLU A 198 -0.90 13.94 -35.01
C GLU A 198 -1.93 15.08 -35.03
N ARG A 199 -2.86 15.09 -34.07
CA ARG A 199 -3.88 16.15 -33.98
C ARG A 199 -3.28 17.53 -33.78
N VAL A 200 -2.24 17.62 -32.94
CA VAL A 200 -1.50 18.88 -32.72
C VAL A 200 -0.84 19.34 -34.01
N ALA A 201 -0.15 18.45 -34.73
CA ALA A 201 0.49 18.79 -36.00
C ALA A 201 -0.51 19.35 -37.04
N ILE A 202 -1.70 18.77 -37.15
CA ILE A 202 -2.77 19.26 -38.05
C ILE A 202 -3.25 20.66 -37.62
N LEU A 203 -3.47 20.86 -36.31
CA LEU A 203 -3.92 22.16 -35.79
C LEU A 203 -2.88 23.24 -36.02
N GLU A 204 -1.61 22.96 -35.73
CA GLU A 204 -0.51 23.88 -35.99
C GLU A 204 -0.38 24.22 -37.48
N GLY A 205 -0.56 23.25 -38.37
CA GLY A 205 -0.56 23.47 -39.82
C GLY A 205 -1.65 24.45 -40.24
N ARG A 206 -2.88 24.26 -39.75
CA ARG A 206 -4.01 25.14 -40.01
C ARG A 206 -3.80 26.55 -39.45
N ASP A 207 -3.25 26.67 -38.25
CA ASP A 207 -3.02 27.97 -37.63
C ASP A 207 -1.91 28.75 -38.34
N LYS A 208 -0.87 28.06 -38.83
CA LYS A 208 0.15 28.66 -39.71
C LYS A 208 -0.46 29.19 -41.00
N GLU A 209 -1.37 28.44 -41.64
CA GLU A 209 -2.04 28.88 -42.86
C GLU A 209 -2.95 30.10 -42.61
N LYS A 210 -3.76 30.06 -41.55
CA LYS A 210 -4.62 31.20 -41.17
C LYS A 210 -3.79 32.45 -40.88
N ARG A 211 -2.68 32.30 -40.15
CA ARG A 211 -1.77 33.42 -39.86
C ARG A 211 -1.23 34.05 -41.15
N LYS A 212 -0.81 33.26 -42.13
CA LYS A 212 -0.36 33.76 -43.44
C LYS A 212 -1.46 34.53 -44.17
N ARG A 213 -2.71 34.04 -44.12
CA ARG A 213 -3.86 34.73 -44.74
C ARG A 213 -4.14 36.07 -44.05
N LEU A 214 -4.08 36.11 -42.73
CA LEU A 214 -4.26 37.35 -41.96
C LEU A 214 -3.15 38.37 -42.28
N GLU A 215 -1.89 37.95 -42.31
CA GLU A 215 -0.76 38.80 -42.66
C GLU A 215 -0.95 39.46 -44.05
N LEU A 216 -1.44 38.69 -45.03
CA LEU A 216 -1.74 39.22 -46.36
C LEU A 216 -2.89 40.25 -46.33
N LEU A 217 -3.93 39.98 -45.55
CA LEU A 217 -5.06 40.90 -45.39
C LEU A 217 -4.64 42.19 -44.68
N GLU A 218 -3.85 42.09 -43.61
CA GLU A 218 -3.28 43.23 -42.88
C GLU A 218 -2.40 44.07 -43.79
N SER A 219 -1.56 43.45 -44.64
CA SER A 219 -0.76 44.18 -45.63
C SER A 219 -1.64 44.96 -46.63
N ARG A 220 -2.75 44.38 -47.08
CA ARG A 220 -3.71 45.05 -47.98
C ARG A 220 -4.46 46.17 -47.28
N LEU A 221 -4.94 45.94 -46.07
CA LEU A 221 -5.64 46.94 -45.25
C LEU A 221 -4.72 48.13 -44.95
N GLY A 222 -3.45 47.89 -44.57
CA GLY A 222 -2.48 48.96 -44.35
C GLY A 222 -2.20 49.79 -45.61
N ARG A 223 -2.26 49.20 -46.80
CA ARG A 223 -2.18 49.97 -48.06
C ARG A 223 -3.41 50.86 -48.25
N ILE A 224 -4.61 50.33 -48.02
CA ILE A 224 -5.87 51.09 -48.13
C ILE A 224 -5.88 52.24 -47.12
N GLU A 225 -5.47 51.99 -45.88
CA GLU A 225 -5.41 52.99 -44.83
C GLU A 225 -4.47 54.14 -45.19
N ARG A 226 -3.29 53.84 -45.76
CA ARG A 226 -2.38 54.88 -46.27
C ARG A 226 -3.01 55.74 -47.37
N VAL A 227 -3.66 55.12 -48.35
CA VAL A 227 -4.33 55.85 -49.45
C VAL A 227 -5.47 56.72 -48.91
N ARG A 228 -6.28 56.19 -47.99
CA ARG A 228 -7.35 56.95 -47.33
C ARG A 228 -6.78 58.16 -46.59
N GLY A 229 -5.68 58.01 -45.86
CA GLY A 229 -5.01 59.11 -45.18
C GLY A 229 -4.54 60.23 -46.11
N LEU A 230 -4.03 59.89 -47.30
CA LEU A 230 -3.64 60.87 -48.32
C LEU A 230 -4.86 61.61 -48.89
N LEU A 231 -5.92 60.88 -49.26
CA LEU A 231 -7.16 61.48 -49.77
C LEU A 231 -7.83 62.41 -48.76
N SER A 232 -7.83 62.05 -47.47
CA SER A 232 -8.35 62.92 -46.41
C SER A 232 -7.54 64.20 -46.22
N LYS A 233 -6.23 64.18 -46.54
CA LYS A 233 -5.36 65.36 -46.46
C LYS A 233 -5.57 66.31 -47.64
N GLU A 234 -5.86 65.79 -48.84
CA GLU A 234 -6.15 66.62 -50.02
C GLU A 234 -7.55 67.27 -50.00
N GLN A 235 -8.55 66.66 -49.36
CA GLN A 235 -9.90 67.26 -49.24
C GLN A 235 -10.04 68.28 -48.09
N GLY A 236 -9.03 68.43 -47.24
CA GLY A 236 -9.02 69.35 -46.10
C GLY A 236 -8.21 70.64 -46.32
N SER A 237 -7.75 70.89 -47.55
CA SER A 237 -7.05 72.12 -47.97
C SER A 237 -7.81 72.83 -49.08
#